data_AF-A0A352X3Z6-F1
#
_entry.id   AF-A0A352X3Z6-F1
#
_cell.length_a   1.000
_cell.length_b   1.000
_cell.length_c   1.000
_cell.angle_alpha   90.00
_cell.angle_beta   90.00
_cell.angle_gamma   90.00
#
_symmetry.space_group_name_H-M   'P 1'
#
loop_
_entity.id
_entity.type
_entity.pdbx_description
1 polymer ?
#
loop_
_entity_poly.entity_id
_entity_poly.type
_entity_poly.pdbx_seq_one_letter_code
_entity_poly.pdbx_strand_id
1 'polypeptide(L)'
;DFHCCIQPFTGRNAYIKLKDKLFDALKQASAAHTIIATGQIFGDETFSLQNLFAEERHRIMKLLSQETLSRVDQLYTQVYRDNYGVLMAFHRDELPVPQELQVAAEIALSTRCLHYVKELKANYDDFPSFSSNMVELEAIATEANHLHCHLNIVKAKPTLEKLILRSLSSLLESGNPDTLTSDIHKVDRLINLGNQLHLGLSLDKCQEFYFNCLHSQILPQWQSLMKKPDNFPDKDPGNGHHSSPKITKNLGEIKQLLQLGQKLAVAVTPWVKGF
;
A
#
# COMPACT_ATOMS: atom_id res chain seq x y z
N ASP A 1 1.11 -32.67 -12.03
CA ASP A 1 -0.20 -33.32 -11.89
C ASP A 1 -0.60 -33.35 -10.43
N PHE A 2 -1.88 -33.23 -10.10
CA PHE A 2 -2.36 -33.15 -8.69
C PHE A 2 -3.14 -34.41 -8.35
N HIS A 3 -2.71 -35.09 -7.29
CA HIS A 3 -3.32 -36.33 -6.84
C HIS A 3 -3.37 -36.37 -5.31
N CYS A 4 -4.53 -36.73 -4.77
CA CYS A 4 -4.78 -36.84 -3.34
C CYS A 4 -5.67 -38.06 -3.09
N CYS A 5 -5.36 -38.81 -2.04
CA CYS A 5 -6.17 -39.90 -1.54
C CYS A 5 -6.36 -39.69 -0.04
N ILE A 6 -7.50 -40.11 0.49
CA ILE A 6 -7.82 -39.99 1.91
C ILE A 6 -8.27 -41.34 2.43
N GLN A 7 -7.89 -41.67 3.67
CA GLN A 7 -8.47 -42.77 4.41
C GLN A 7 -8.55 -42.42 5.90
N PRO A 8 -9.46 -43.04 6.67
CA PRO A 8 -9.47 -42.93 8.12
C PRO A 8 -8.16 -43.41 8.75
N PHE A 9 -7.74 -42.76 9.85
CA PHE A 9 -6.55 -43.20 10.57
C PHE A 9 -6.79 -44.52 11.30
N THR A 10 -6.00 -45.55 10.98
CA THR A 10 -6.15 -46.91 11.52
C THR A 10 -5.11 -47.29 12.58
N GLY A 11 -4.13 -46.42 12.85
CA GLY A 11 -3.12 -46.63 13.89
C GLY A 11 -1.68 -46.32 13.45
N ARG A 12 -0.79 -46.12 14.44
CA ARG A 12 0.59 -45.64 14.22
C ARG A 12 1.44 -46.59 13.38
N ASN A 13 1.34 -47.90 13.62
CA ASN A 13 2.11 -48.90 12.87
C ASN A 13 1.69 -48.97 11.39
N ALA A 14 0.39 -48.86 11.11
CA ALA A 14 -0.13 -48.84 9.75
C ALA A 14 0.31 -47.56 9.02
N TYR A 15 0.25 -46.41 9.69
CA TYR A 15 0.73 -45.14 9.16
C TYR A 15 2.23 -45.17 8.82
N ILE A 16 3.08 -45.68 9.71
CA ILE A 16 4.54 -45.76 9.45
C ILE A 16 4.81 -46.62 8.22
N LYS A 17 4.21 -47.82 8.14
CA LYS A 17 4.36 -48.70 6.97
C LYS A 17 3.88 -48.06 5.67
N LEU A 18 2.75 -47.35 5.71
CA LEU A 18 2.18 -46.64 4.56
C LEU A 18 3.10 -45.51 4.10
N LYS A 19 3.56 -44.69 5.05
CA LYS A 19 4.50 -43.59 4.79
C LYS A 19 5.79 -44.12 4.17
N ASP A 20 6.40 -45.14 4.77
CA ASP A 20 7.68 -45.66 4.27
C ASP A 20 7.53 -46.21 2.84
N LYS A 21 6.46 -46.97 2.54
CA LYS A 21 6.16 -47.44 1.18
C LYS A 21 6.01 -46.32 0.16
N LEU A 22 5.28 -45.25 0.50
CA LEU A 22 5.06 -44.12 -0.42
C LEU A 22 6.34 -43.33 -0.67
N PHE A 23 7.12 -43.08 0.37
CA PHE A 23 8.39 -42.36 0.24
C PHE A 23 9.45 -43.19 -0.47
N ASP A 24 9.45 -44.51 -0.32
CA ASP A 24 10.34 -45.39 -1.07
C ASP A 24 9.96 -45.44 -2.55
N ALA A 25 8.65 -45.49 -2.87
CA ALA A 25 8.17 -45.37 -4.25
C ALA A 25 8.54 -44.01 -4.88
N LEU A 26 8.45 -42.92 -4.11
CA LEU A 26 8.84 -41.58 -4.56
C LEU A 26 10.35 -41.45 -4.81
N LYS A 27 11.19 -42.10 -4.00
CA LYS A 27 12.66 -42.09 -4.18
C LYS A 27 13.11 -42.89 -5.41
N GLN A 28 12.36 -43.93 -5.77
CA GLN A 28 12.79 -44.88 -6.81
C GLN A 28 12.26 -44.52 -8.22
N ALA A 29 11.18 -43.74 -8.37
CA ALA A 29 10.60 -43.46 -9.67
C ALA A 29 9.82 -42.14 -9.75
N SER A 30 9.57 -41.69 -10.99
CA SER A 30 8.81 -40.47 -11.33
C SER A 30 7.42 -40.38 -10.68
N ALA A 31 6.85 -39.17 -10.65
CA ALA A 31 5.53 -38.87 -10.07
C ALA A 31 4.39 -39.84 -10.48
N ALA A 32 4.43 -40.39 -11.70
CA ALA A 32 3.42 -41.33 -12.18
C ALA A 32 3.37 -42.64 -11.38
N HIS A 33 4.52 -43.18 -10.96
CA HIS A 33 4.56 -44.40 -10.15
C HIS A 33 4.06 -44.17 -8.73
N THR A 34 4.34 -42.98 -8.16
CA THR A 34 3.79 -42.61 -6.85
C THR A 34 2.26 -42.54 -6.89
N ILE A 35 1.67 -42.03 -7.98
CA ILE A 35 0.21 -41.98 -8.18
C ILE A 35 -0.41 -43.38 -8.22
N ILE A 36 0.22 -44.32 -8.92
CA ILE A 36 -0.25 -45.71 -8.98
C ILE A 36 -0.14 -46.36 -7.59
N ALA A 37 0.98 -46.15 -6.89
CA ALA A 37 1.17 -46.66 -5.53
C ALA A 37 0.15 -46.07 -4.53
N THR A 38 -0.20 -44.79 -4.65
CA THR A 38 -1.25 -44.18 -3.81
C THR A 38 -2.61 -44.81 -4.07
N GLY A 39 -3.02 -45.01 -5.32
CA GLY A 39 -4.28 -45.69 -5.64
C GLY A 39 -4.35 -47.12 -5.07
N GLN A 40 -3.26 -47.88 -5.18
CA GLN A 40 -3.21 -49.24 -4.61
C GLN A 40 -3.32 -49.29 -3.07
N ILE A 41 -2.85 -48.23 -2.38
CA ILE A 41 -2.77 -48.21 -0.92
C ILE A 41 -4.05 -47.62 -0.30
N PHE A 42 -4.62 -46.58 -0.89
CA PHE A 42 -5.76 -45.86 -0.35
C PHE A 42 -7.09 -46.24 -1.03
N GLY A 43 -7.05 -47.01 -2.11
CA GLY A 43 -8.22 -47.41 -2.90
C GLY A 43 -8.46 -46.50 -4.12
N ASP A 44 -9.59 -46.74 -4.79
CA ASP A 44 -9.90 -46.11 -6.08
C ASP A 44 -10.41 -44.66 -5.96
N GLU A 45 -10.77 -44.21 -4.75
CA GLU A 45 -11.18 -42.84 -4.51
C GLU A 45 -9.98 -41.88 -4.54
N THR A 46 -9.86 -41.20 -5.67
CA THR A 46 -8.78 -40.25 -5.93
C THR A 46 -9.34 -38.87 -6.19
N PHE A 47 -8.67 -37.87 -5.64
CA PHE A 47 -9.03 -36.47 -5.72
C PHE A 47 -7.92 -35.70 -6.46
N SER A 48 -8.33 -34.74 -7.26
CA SER A 48 -7.47 -33.85 -8.03
C SER A 48 -7.89 -32.39 -7.80
N LEU A 49 -7.22 -31.43 -8.46
CA LEU A 49 -7.69 -30.04 -8.44
C LEU A 49 -9.14 -29.91 -8.91
N GLN A 50 -9.63 -30.76 -9.82
CA GLN A 50 -10.99 -30.66 -10.33
C GLN A 50 -12.04 -30.86 -9.22
N ASN A 51 -11.69 -31.61 -8.17
CA ASN A 51 -12.55 -31.88 -7.03
C ASN A 51 -12.58 -30.73 -5.99
N LEU A 52 -11.73 -29.71 -6.14
CA LEU A 52 -11.73 -28.54 -5.27
C LEU A 52 -12.78 -27.51 -5.71
N PHE A 53 -13.27 -26.74 -4.73
CA PHE A 53 -14.05 -25.53 -4.98
C PHE A 53 -13.26 -24.56 -5.89
N ALA A 54 -13.99 -23.79 -6.70
CA ALA A 54 -13.39 -22.92 -7.70
C ALA A 54 -12.42 -21.90 -7.08
N GLU A 55 -12.75 -21.37 -5.90
CA GLU A 55 -11.91 -20.43 -5.16
C GLU A 55 -10.55 -21.04 -4.80
N GLU A 56 -10.53 -22.29 -4.33
CA GLU A 56 -9.30 -22.97 -3.94
C GLU A 56 -8.47 -23.37 -5.18
N ARG A 57 -9.14 -23.76 -6.28
CA ARG A 57 -8.44 -23.95 -7.58
C ARG A 57 -7.75 -22.67 -8.04
N HIS A 58 -8.43 -21.53 -7.98
CA HIS A 58 -7.84 -20.24 -8.35
C HIS A 58 -6.66 -19.87 -7.44
N ARG A 59 -6.79 -20.11 -6.13
CA ARG A 59 -5.71 -19.88 -5.16
C ARG A 59 -4.49 -20.73 -5.48
N ILE A 60 -4.68 -22.03 -5.72
CA ILE A 60 -3.58 -22.94 -6.07
C ILE A 60 -2.94 -22.53 -7.39
N MET A 61 -3.73 -22.22 -8.43
CA MET A 61 -3.20 -21.79 -9.72
C MET A 61 -2.32 -20.54 -9.60
N LYS A 62 -2.74 -19.58 -8.77
CA LYS A 62 -1.95 -18.37 -8.49
C LYS A 62 -0.62 -18.68 -7.79
N LEU A 63 -0.61 -19.63 -6.86
CA LEU A 63 0.62 -20.07 -6.17
C LEU A 63 1.59 -20.74 -7.15
N LEU A 64 1.10 -21.65 -7.98
CA LEU A 64 1.92 -22.36 -8.97
C LEU A 64 2.48 -21.42 -10.04
N SER A 65 1.70 -20.42 -10.43
CA SER A 65 2.11 -19.47 -11.46
C SER A 65 3.05 -18.40 -10.93
N GLN A 66 3.23 -18.27 -9.62
CA GLN A 66 3.97 -17.15 -9.01
C GLN A 66 5.43 -17.11 -9.46
N GLU A 67 6.12 -18.25 -9.50
CA GLU A 67 7.51 -18.32 -9.97
C GLU A 67 7.61 -17.98 -11.46
N THR A 68 6.70 -18.52 -12.26
CA THR A 68 6.67 -18.24 -13.71
C THR A 68 6.41 -16.76 -13.97
N LEU A 69 5.43 -16.15 -13.29
CA LEU A 69 5.14 -14.72 -13.40
C LEU A 69 6.33 -13.88 -12.96
N SER A 70 6.99 -14.23 -11.85
CA SER A 70 8.19 -13.51 -11.40
C SER A 70 9.32 -13.55 -12.43
N ARG A 71 9.51 -14.69 -13.12
CA ARG A 71 10.49 -14.81 -14.19
C ARG A 71 10.10 -13.97 -15.41
N VAL A 72 8.81 -13.94 -15.75
CA VAL A 72 8.29 -13.12 -16.85
C VAL A 72 8.45 -11.63 -16.54
N ASP A 73 8.18 -11.19 -15.31
CA ASP A 73 8.40 -9.80 -14.88
C ASP A 73 9.87 -9.38 -15.02
N GLN A 74 10.81 -10.28 -14.70
CA GLN A 74 12.25 -10.03 -14.91
C GLN A 74 12.61 -9.87 -16.38
N LEU A 75 12.03 -10.70 -17.26
CA LEU A 75 12.25 -10.59 -18.71
C LEU A 75 11.72 -9.25 -19.24
N TYR A 76 10.53 -8.82 -18.84
CA TYR A 76 10.02 -7.50 -19.22
C TYR A 76 10.88 -6.37 -18.68
N THR A 77 11.35 -6.47 -17.44
CA THR A 77 12.27 -5.49 -16.84
C THR A 77 13.57 -5.40 -17.63
N GLN A 78 14.10 -6.53 -18.08
CA GLN A 78 15.31 -6.56 -18.90
C GLN A 78 15.06 -5.93 -20.27
N VAL A 79 13.99 -6.31 -20.96
CA VAL A 79 13.61 -5.72 -22.27
C VAL A 79 13.46 -4.20 -22.13
N TYR A 80 12.80 -3.73 -21.08
CA TYR A 80 12.66 -2.30 -20.80
C TYR A 80 14.01 -1.61 -20.65
N ARG A 81 14.89 -2.14 -19.79
CA ARG A 81 16.21 -1.55 -19.52
C ARG A 81 17.11 -1.51 -20.75
N ASP A 82 17.17 -2.62 -21.48
CA ASP A 82 18.04 -2.76 -22.65
C ASP A 82 17.59 -1.83 -23.80
N ASN A 83 16.30 -1.47 -23.84
CA ASN A 83 15.71 -0.66 -24.90
C ASN A 83 15.25 0.74 -24.44
N TYR A 84 15.60 1.18 -23.23
CA TYR A 84 15.12 2.46 -22.68
C TYR A 84 15.46 3.65 -23.58
N GLY A 85 16.70 3.73 -24.08
CA GLY A 85 17.11 4.83 -24.97
C GLY A 85 16.35 4.84 -26.31
N VAL A 86 15.99 3.66 -26.82
CA VAL A 86 15.19 3.52 -28.04
C VAL A 86 13.77 3.99 -27.79
N LEU A 87 13.14 3.52 -26.71
CA LEU A 87 11.80 3.94 -26.28
C LEU A 87 11.73 5.47 -26.13
N MET A 88 12.72 6.05 -25.45
CA MET A 88 12.85 7.50 -25.28
C MET A 88 12.97 8.26 -26.60
N ALA A 89 13.71 7.71 -27.58
CA ALA A 89 13.84 8.33 -28.90
C ALA A 89 12.49 8.38 -29.63
N PHE A 90 11.69 7.30 -29.57
CA PHE A 90 10.34 7.30 -30.15
C PHE A 90 9.45 8.39 -29.53
N HIS A 91 9.42 8.50 -28.20
CA HIS A 91 8.62 9.54 -27.54
C HIS A 91 9.10 10.95 -27.86
N ARG A 92 10.41 11.19 -27.88
CA ARG A 92 10.98 12.52 -28.18
C ARG A 92 10.67 12.95 -29.61
N ASP A 93 10.75 12.03 -30.55
CA ASP A 93 10.56 12.32 -31.97
C ASP A 93 9.08 12.21 -32.39
N GLU A 94 8.17 12.09 -31.41
CA GLU A 94 6.70 11.97 -31.56
C GLU A 94 6.28 10.83 -32.50
N LEU A 95 7.07 9.75 -32.51
CA LEU A 95 6.82 8.57 -33.32
C LEU A 95 5.95 7.56 -32.56
N PRO A 96 5.13 6.76 -33.27
CA PRO A 96 4.38 5.68 -32.63
C PRO A 96 5.37 4.65 -32.06
N VAL A 97 5.30 4.45 -30.75
CA VAL A 97 6.13 3.47 -30.03
C VAL A 97 5.68 2.06 -30.40
N PRO A 98 6.60 1.12 -30.72
CA PRO A 98 6.29 -0.29 -30.86
C PRO A 98 5.62 -0.86 -29.60
N GLN A 99 4.51 -1.57 -29.76
CA GLN A 99 3.69 -2.06 -28.65
C GLN A 99 4.50 -2.91 -27.66
N GLU A 100 5.44 -3.72 -28.16
CA GLU A 100 6.27 -4.60 -27.35
C GLU A 100 7.17 -3.82 -26.38
N LEU A 101 7.71 -2.68 -26.83
CA LEU A 101 8.53 -1.79 -25.98
C LEU A 101 7.66 -1.08 -24.95
N GLN A 102 6.48 -0.61 -25.35
CA GLN A 102 5.54 0.05 -24.45
C GLN A 102 5.08 -0.90 -23.34
N VAL A 103 4.67 -2.11 -23.69
CA VAL A 103 4.20 -3.13 -22.72
C VAL A 103 5.32 -3.53 -21.77
N ALA A 104 6.56 -3.66 -22.26
CA ALA A 104 7.70 -3.94 -21.39
C ALA A 104 7.91 -2.83 -20.33
N ALA A 105 7.83 -1.56 -20.74
CA ALA A 105 7.91 -0.43 -19.82
C ALA A 105 6.76 -0.42 -18.81
N GLU A 106 5.51 -0.59 -19.27
CA GLU A 106 4.33 -0.62 -18.41
C GLU A 106 4.41 -1.72 -17.34
N ILE A 107 4.81 -2.93 -17.71
CA ILE A 107 4.95 -4.05 -16.78
C ILE A 107 6.11 -3.79 -15.81
N ALA A 108 7.28 -3.38 -16.30
CA ALA A 108 8.45 -3.12 -15.47
C ALA A 108 8.19 -2.03 -14.41
N LEU A 109 7.58 -0.92 -14.82
CA LEU A 109 7.24 0.19 -13.93
C LEU A 109 6.10 -0.19 -12.97
N SER A 110 5.10 -0.95 -13.42
CA SER A 110 4.02 -1.44 -12.54
C SER A 110 4.55 -2.33 -11.43
N THR A 111 5.42 -3.28 -11.76
CA THR A 111 6.01 -4.21 -10.80
C THR A 111 6.92 -3.47 -9.81
N ARG A 112 7.75 -2.55 -10.29
CA ARG A 112 8.59 -1.69 -9.43
C ARG A 112 7.74 -0.82 -8.50
N CYS A 113 6.68 -0.19 -9.02
CA CYS A 113 5.74 0.61 -8.23
C CYS A 113 5.10 -0.22 -7.11
N LEU A 114 4.57 -1.41 -7.44
CA LEU A 114 3.94 -2.30 -6.44
C LEU A 114 4.93 -2.76 -5.37
N HIS A 115 6.20 -2.99 -5.75
CA HIS A 115 7.26 -3.29 -4.79
C HIS A 115 7.45 -2.14 -3.80
N TYR A 116 7.68 -0.92 -4.27
CA TYR A 116 7.91 0.23 -3.39
C TYR A 116 6.67 0.61 -2.57
N VAL A 117 5.45 0.45 -3.09
CA VAL A 117 4.22 0.65 -2.29
C VAL A 117 4.15 -0.36 -1.13
N LYS A 118 4.59 -1.60 -1.36
CA LYS A 118 4.65 -2.63 -0.31
C LYS A 118 5.70 -2.28 0.74
N GLU A 119 6.90 -1.85 0.32
CA GLU A 119 7.97 -1.43 1.23
C GLU A 119 7.61 -0.17 2.01
N LEU A 120 6.94 0.79 1.38
CA LEU A 120 6.43 2.00 2.03
C LEU A 120 5.45 1.65 3.15
N LYS A 121 4.57 0.67 2.92
CA LYS A 121 3.62 0.19 3.95
C LYS A 121 4.34 -0.54 5.08
N ALA A 122 5.33 -1.37 4.77
CA ALA A 122 6.06 -2.15 5.77
C ALA A 122 6.91 -1.27 6.69
N ASN A 123 7.54 -0.24 6.12
CA ASN A 123 8.46 0.66 6.82
C ASN A 123 7.83 2.03 7.11
N TYR A 124 6.52 2.08 7.29
CA TYR A 124 5.78 3.33 7.47
C TYR A 124 6.25 4.15 8.69
N ASP A 125 6.58 3.47 9.78
CA ASP A 125 7.01 4.11 11.03
C ASP A 125 8.51 4.50 11.02
N ASP A 126 9.28 4.04 10.03
CA ASP A 126 10.70 4.34 9.87
C ASP A 126 10.92 5.47 8.85
N PHE A 127 11.13 6.70 9.36
CA PHE A 127 11.16 7.91 8.53
C PHE A 127 12.21 7.89 7.39
N PRO A 128 13.48 7.47 7.61
CA PRO A 128 14.46 7.33 6.54
C PRO A 128 13.99 6.39 5.42
N SER A 129 13.49 5.20 5.76
CA SER A 129 12.99 4.24 4.78
C SER A 129 11.73 4.74 4.07
N PHE A 130 10.80 5.35 4.79
CA PHE A 130 9.62 5.98 4.20
C PHE A 130 10.01 7.04 3.17
N SER A 131 10.93 7.95 3.53
CA SER A 131 11.38 9.03 2.64
C SER A 131 12.05 8.49 1.38
N SER A 132 12.94 7.51 1.52
CA SER A 132 13.61 6.85 0.38
C SER A 132 12.60 6.18 -0.56
N ASN A 133 11.69 5.38 -0.02
CA ASN A 133 10.66 4.70 -0.80
C ASN A 133 9.71 5.70 -1.49
N MET A 134 9.42 6.83 -0.86
CA MET A 134 8.62 7.91 -1.48
C MET A 134 9.33 8.54 -2.67
N VAL A 135 10.64 8.82 -2.57
CA VAL A 135 11.42 9.37 -3.70
C VAL A 135 11.41 8.40 -4.89
N GLU A 136 11.59 7.10 -4.63
CA GLU A 136 11.51 6.07 -5.68
C GLU A 136 10.13 6.02 -6.33
N LEU A 137 9.05 6.11 -5.55
CA LEU A 137 7.69 6.13 -6.09
C LEU A 137 7.39 7.37 -6.93
N GLU A 138 7.85 8.54 -6.50
CA GLU A 138 7.72 9.80 -7.25
C GLU A 138 8.54 9.75 -8.56
N ALA A 139 9.73 9.15 -8.53
CA ALA A 139 10.53 8.93 -9.73
C ALA A 139 9.81 8.00 -10.71
N ILE A 140 9.24 6.88 -10.24
CA ILE A 140 8.46 5.96 -11.08
C ILE A 140 7.23 6.66 -11.68
N ALA A 141 6.51 7.46 -10.89
CA ALA A 141 5.34 8.18 -11.38
C ALA A 141 5.74 9.20 -12.46
N THR A 142 6.85 9.91 -12.26
CA THR A 142 7.38 10.86 -13.24
C THR A 142 7.79 10.15 -14.53
N GLU A 143 8.52 9.04 -14.41
CA GLU A 143 8.97 8.22 -15.53
C GLU A 143 7.78 7.63 -16.32
N ALA A 144 6.79 7.07 -15.62
CA ALA A 144 5.59 6.51 -16.25
C ALA A 144 4.78 7.57 -17.01
N ASN A 145 4.62 8.76 -16.43
CA ASN A 145 3.92 9.86 -17.09
C ASN A 145 4.68 10.39 -18.31
N HIS A 146 6.01 10.44 -18.23
CA HIS A 146 6.86 10.86 -19.35
C HIS A 146 6.80 9.87 -20.52
N LEU A 147 6.72 8.57 -20.22
CA LEU A 147 6.61 7.48 -21.21
C LEU A 147 5.17 7.13 -21.58
N HIS A 148 4.18 7.92 -21.13
CA HIS A 148 2.75 7.66 -21.35
C HIS A 148 2.32 6.22 -21.02
N CYS A 149 2.89 5.64 -19.97
CA CYS A 149 2.68 4.26 -19.54
C CYS A 149 1.40 4.12 -18.71
N HIS A 150 0.57 3.14 -19.04
CA HIS A 150 -0.62 2.78 -18.26
C HIS A 150 -0.27 1.74 -17.20
N LEU A 151 0.00 2.19 -15.97
CA LEU A 151 0.41 1.29 -14.89
C LEU A 151 -0.76 0.44 -14.36
N ASN A 152 -0.60 -0.89 -14.38
CA ASN A 152 -1.57 -1.82 -13.81
C ASN A 152 -1.29 -2.04 -12.31
N ILE A 153 -1.70 -1.06 -11.50
CA ILE A 153 -1.39 -1.01 -10.06
C ILE A 153 -2.64 -0.95 -9.17
N VAL A 154 -3.68 -1.70 -9.52
CA VAL A 154 -4.98 -1.73 -8.80
C VAL A 154 -4.83 -1.96 -7.29
N LYS A 155 -3.82 -2.72 -6.86
CA LYS A 155 -3.54 -3.01 -5.44
C LYS A 155 -2.90 -1.83 -4.68
N ALA A 156 -2.32 -0.86 -5.38
CA ALA A 156 -1.68 0.31 -4.78
C ALA A 156 -2.72 1.26 -4.17
N LYS A 157 -3.84 1.50 -4.87
CA LYS A 157 -4.93 2.40 -4.42
C LYS A 157 -5.36 2.17 -2.96
N PRO A 158 -5.87 0.97 -2.57
CA PRO A 158 -6.32 0.75 -1.19
C PRO A 158 -5.18 0.79 -0.17
N THR A 159 -3.93 0.62 -0.60
CA THR A 159 -2.77 0.74 0.27
C THR A 159 -2.46 2.21 0.55
N LEU A 160 -2.39 3.05 -0.48
CA LEU A 160 -2.15 4.48 -0.34
C LEU A 160 -3.30 5.18 0.42
N GLU A 161 -4.56 4.87 0.14
CA GLU A 161 -5.71 5.43 0.88
C GLU A 161 -5.60 5.16 2.39
N LYS A 162 -5.19 3.93 2.78
CA LYS A 162 -4.97 3.57 4.19
C LYS A 162 -3.78 4.31 4.80
N LEU A 163 -2.70 4.51 4.06
CA LEU A 163 -1.52 5.24 4.52
C LEU A 163 -1.82 6.73 4.70
N ILE A 164 -2.58 7.34 3.78
CA ILE A 164 -3.03 8.73 3.88
C ILE A 164 -3.91 8.90 5.12
N LEU A 165 -4.90 8.02 5.31
CA LEU A 165 -5.77 8.07 6.48
C LEU A 165 -4.97 7.92 7.78
N ARG A 166 -4.05 6.95 7.86
CA ARG A 166 -3.18 6.75 9.03
C ARG A 166 -2.30 7.98 9.31
N SER A 167 -1.73 8.57 8.26
CA SER A 167 -0.90 9.79 8.37
C SER A 167 -1.71 10.97 8.90
N LEU A 168 -2.92 11.15 8.37
CA LEU A 168 -3.84 12.21 8.79
C LEU A 168 -4.32 12.00 10.24
N SER A 169 -4.67 10.77 10.62
CA SER A 169 -5.07 10.45 12.00
C SER A 169 -3.94 10.74 12.98
N SER A 170 -2.71 10.32 12.67
CA SER A 170 -1.54 10.60 13.50
C SER A 170 -1.28 12.10 13.64
N LEU A 171 -1.37 12.85 12.54
CA LEU A 171 -1.21 14.32 12.54
C LEU A 171 -2.20 15.00 13.49
N LEU A 172 -3.47 14.61 13.44
CA LEU A 172 -4.54 15.30 14.14
C LEU A 172 -4.68 14.87 15.61
N GLU A 173 -4.41 13.61 15.95
CA GLU A 173 -4.53 13.08 17.32
C GLU A 173 -3.26 13.25 18.16
N SER A 174 -2.09 13.08 17.55
CA SER A 174 -0.79 13.01 18.25
C SER A 174 0.16 14.16 17.90
N GLY A 175 -0.31 15.16 17.16
CA GLY A 175 0.51 16.21 16.56
C GLY A 175 1.43 16.90 17.58
N ASN A 176 2.74 16.66 17.43
CA ASN A 176 3.77 17.45 18.08
C ASN A 176 3.92 18.76 17.27
N PRO A 177 3.85 19.95 17.89
CA PRO A 177 4.06 21.22 17.20
C PRO A 177 5.37 21.25 16.40
N ASP A 178 6.43 20.58 16.88
CA ASP A 178 7.73 20.56 16.22
C ASP A 178 7.74 19.72 14.92
N THR A 179 6.84 18.74 14.78
CA THR A 179 6.79 17.84 13.59
C THR A 179 5.64 18.14 12.64
N LEU A 180 4.76 19.07 13.01
CA LEU A 180 3.52 19.36 12.29
C LEU A 180 3.73 19.60 10.79
N THR A 181 4.71 20.43 10.42
CA THR A 181 5.01 20.75 9.03
C THR A 181 5.45 19.52 8.23
N SER A 182 6.31 18.70 8.81
CA SER A 182 6.78 17.44 8.21
C SER A 182 5.63 16.45 8.04
N ASP A 183 4.76 16.32 9.03
CA ASP A 183 3.63 15.40 8.99
C ASP A 183 2.55 15.85 8.00
N ILE A 184 2.30 17.16 7.87
CA ILE A 184 1.45 17.71 6.78
C ILE A 184 2.07 17.40 5.42
N HIS A 185 3.38 17.59 5.28
CA HIS A 185 4.08 17.31 4.03
C HIS A 185 4.03 15.82 3.66
N LYS A 186 4.08 14.89 4.62
CA LYS A 186 3.88 13.45 4.36
C LYS A 186 2.51 13.16 3.76
N VAL A 187 1.45 13.70 4.35
CA VAL A 187 0.07 13.53 3.84
C VAL A 187 -0.04 14.10 2.42
N ASP A 188 0.51 15.29 2.20
CA ASP A 188 0.50 15.96 0.90
C ASP A 188 1.23 15.14 -0.18
N ARG A 189 2.45 14.66 0.11
CA ARG A 189 3.20 13.82 -0.83
C ARG A 189 2.45 12.54 -1.21
N LEU A 190 1.79 11.87 -0.25
CA LEU A 190 1.02 10.66 -0.52
C LEU A 190 -0.18 10.93 -1.44
N ILE A 191 -0.87 12.06 -1.25
CA ILE A 191 -1.99 12.46 -2.11
C ILE A 191 -1.47 12.79 -3.51
N ASN A 192 -0.40 13.59 -3.62
CA ASN A 192 0.20 13.98 -4.89
C ASN A 192 0.71 12.76 -5.67
N LEU A 193 1.34 11.80 -4.97
CA LEU A 193 1.77 10.54 -5.57
C LEU A 193 0.58 9.78 -6.17
N GLY A 194 -0.53 9.66 -5.44
CA GLY A 194 -1.72 8.98 -5.96
C GLY A 194 -2.35 9.67 -7.16
N ASN A 195 -2.26 11.00 -7.23
CA ASN A 195 -2.69 11.78 -8.39
C ASN A 195 -1.76 11.57 -9.60
N GLN A 196 -0.44 11.60 -9.39
CA GLN A 196 0.56 11.34 -10.44
C GLN A 196 0.49 9.91 -10.98
N LEU A 197 0.11 8.94 -10.15
CA LEU A 197 -0.11 7.55 -10.55
C LEU A 197 -1.52 7.31 -11.13
N HIS A 198 -2.35 8.35 -11.28
CA HIS A 198 -3.71 8.28 -11.84
C HIS A 198 -4.63 7.25 -11.16
N LEU A 199 -4.48 7.06 -9.83
CA LEU A 199 -5.21 6.02 -9.09
C LEU A 199 -6.68 6.33 -8.81
N GLY A 200 -7.09 7.60 -8.95
CA GLY A 200 -8.42 8.06 -8.55
C GLY A 200 -8.69 7.76 -7.08
N LEU A 201 -7.85 8.31 -6.18
CA LEU A 201 -7.95 8.10 -4.74
C LEU A 201 -9.30 8.59 -4.20
N SER A 202 -9.88 7.80 -3.30
CA SER A 202 -11.13 8.13 -2.60
C SER A 202 -10.79 8.67 -1.22
N LEU A 203 -10.97 9.98 -1.01
CA LEU A 203 -10.54 10.67 0.22
C LEU A 203 -11.67 10.89 1.23
N ASP A 204 -12.87 10.34 0.99
CA ASP A 204 -14.08 10.57 1.80
C ASP A 204 -13.84 10.35 3.30
N LYS A 205 -13.16 9.25 3.67
CA LYS A 205 -12.82 8.95 5.08
C LYS A 205 -11.86 9.98 5.68
N CYS A 206 -10.93 10.48 4.88
CA CYS A 206 -10.00 11.52 5.31
C CYS A 206 -10.73 12.85 5.52
N GLN A 207 -11.67 13.18 4.62
CA GLN A 207 -12.51 14.36 4.71
C GLN A 207 -13.39 14.34 5.95
N GLU A 208 -14.11 13.24 6.20
CA GLU A 208 -14.95 13.06 7.40
C GLU A 208 -14.13 13.20 8.68
N PHE A 209 -12.98 12.53 8.75
CA PHE A 209 -12.10 12.57 9.91
C PHE A 209 -11.56 13.98 10.17
N TYR A 210 -11.08 14.66 9.12
CA TYR A 210 -10.64 16.05 9.21
C TYR A 210 -11.77 16.99 9.63
N PHE A 211 -12.97 16.85 9.06
CA PHE A 211 -14.13 17.68 9.38
C PHE A 211 -14.53 17.55 10.86
N ASN A 212 -14.54 16.33 11.39
CA ASN A 212 -14.81 16.10 12.81
C ASN A 212 -13.75 16.76 13.70
N CYS A 213 -12.47 16.68 13.33
CA CYS A 213 -11.38 17.35 14.06
C CYS A 213 -11.48 18.88 13.96
N LEU A 214 -11.86 19.40 12.79
CA LEU A 214 -12.05 20.83 12.55
C LEU A 214 -13.04 21.43 13.54
N HIS A 215 -14.21 20.79 13.71
CA HIS A 215 -15.25 21.27 14.61
C HIS A 215 -14.97 21.01 16.09
N SER A 216 -14.35 19.88 16.42
CA SER A 216 -14.11 19.50 17.83
C SER A 216 -12.89 20.17 18.45
N GLN A 217 -11.85 20.46 17.67
CA GLN A 217 -10.55 20.90 18.20
C GLN A 217 -10.03 22.18 17.54
N ILE A 218 -9.97 22.23 16.20
CA ILE A 218 -9.27 23.32 15.48
C ILE A 218 -10.03 24.65 15.63
N LEU A 219 -11.35 24.66 15.42
CA LEU A 219 -12.17 25.87 15.55
C LEU A 219 -12.25 26.41 16.98
N PRO A 220 -12.50 25.58 18.03
CA PRO A 220 -12.47 26.05 19.42
C PRO A 220 -11.12 26.65 19.84
N GLN A 221 -10.00 26.06 19.40
CA GLN A 221 -8.66 26.58 19.67
C GLN A 221 -8.43 27.94 19.00
N TRP A 222 -8.84 28.09 17.74
CA TRP A 222 -8.78 29.38 17.05
C TRP A 222 -9.59 30.47 17.76
N GLN A 223 -10.83 30.16 18.16
CA GLN A 223 -11.69 31.10 18.88
C GLN A 223 -11.11 31.49 20.25
N SER A 224 -10.45 30.57 20.95
CA SER A 224 -9.78 30.85 22.23
C SER A 224 -8.58 31.79 22.06
N LEU A 225 -7.79 31.61 21.01
CA LEU A 225 -6.64 32.47 20.70
C LEU A 225 -7.07 33.88 20.28
N MET A 226 -8.16 34.01 19.51
CA MET A 226 -8.71 35.31 19.11
C MET A 226 -9.32 36.09 20.28
N LYS A 227 -9.73 35.42 21.37
CA LYS A 227 -10.30 36.03 22.58
C LYS A 227 -9.26 36.47 23.61
N LYS A 228 -7.96 36.26 23.39
CA LYS A 228 -6.89 36.84 24.22
C LYS A 228 -6.28 38.09 23.55
N PRO A 229 -6.83 39.29 23.76
CA PRO A 229 -6.07 40.53 23.64
C PRO A 229 -5.46 40.90 25.00
N ASP A 230 -4.29 41.55 24.98
CA ASP A 230 -3.51 42.05 26.12
C ASP A 230 -4.32 42.78 27.22
N ASN A 231 -3.97 42.49 28.51
CA ASN A 231 -4.06 43.30 29.76
C ASN A 231 -4.34 42.38 30.99
N PHE A 232 -3.70 42.38 32.17
CA PHE A 232 -2.68 43.16 32.92
C PHE A 232 -2.08 42.21 34.03
N PRO A 233 -1.06 42.61 34.84
CA PRO A 233 -0.19 41.76 35.67
C PRO A 233 -0.67 41.49 37.11
N ASP A 234 0.02 40.54 37.77
CA ASP A 234 0.09 40.20 39.21
C ASP A 234 -1.21 40.11 40.04
N LYS A 235 -1.56 38.88 40.45
CA LYS A 235 -1.68 38.49 41.88
C LYS A 235 -2.01 37.00 42.11
N ASP A 236 -1.17 36.43 42.98
CA ASP A 236 -1.32 35.31 43.93
C ASP A 236 -1.59 33.83 43.52
N PRO A 237 -0.92 32.87 44.18
CA PRO A 237 -1.01 31.44 43.89
C PRO A 237 -2.09 30.76 44.75
N GLY A 238 -3.08 30.15 44.09
CA GLY A 238 -4.13 29.41 44.79
C GLY A 238 -4.77 28.36 43.90
N ASN A 239 -4.26 27.13 44.02
CA ASN A 239 -4.88 25.83 43.71
C ASN A 239 -6.08 25.77 42.75
N GLY A 240 -5.89 25.04 41.64
CA GLY A 240 -6.99 24.54 40.83
C GLY A 240 -6.48 23.56 39.77
N HIS A 241 -6.62 22.26 40.03
CA HIS A 241 -6.43 21.22 39.02
C HIS A 241 -7.42 21.43 37.86
N HIS A 242 -6.93 21.99 36.76
CA HIS A 242 -7.60 21.92 35.47
C HIS A 242 -6.67 21.19 34.53
N SER A 243 -7.11 20.02 34.09
CA SER A 243 -6.57 19.28 32.96
C SER A 243 -6.39 20.24 31.79
N SER A 244 -5.15 20.66 31.56
CA SER A 244 -4.75 21.49 30.43
C SER A 244 -5.22 20.86 29.13
N PRO A 245 -5.77 21.63 28.17
CA PRO A 245 -5.94 21.11 26.83
C PRO A 245 -4.55 20.77 26.29
N LYS A 246 -4.34 19.49 25.96
CA LYS A 246 -3.13 19.05 25.27
C LYS A 246 -3.10 19.79 23.92
N ILE A 247 -2.01 20.50 23.67
CA ILE A 247 -1.65 21.26 22.46
C ILE A 247 -2.19 22.70 22.42
N THR A 248 -1.36 23.67 22.83
CA THR A 248 -1.49 25.08 22.45
C THR A 248 -0.91 25.26 21.04
N LYS A 249 -1.75 25.15 20.00
CA LYS A 249 -1.33 25.39 18.61
C LYS A 249 -1.16 26.88 18.35
N ASN A 250 -0.07 27.30 17.73
CA ASN A 250 0.13 28.70 17.32
C ASN A 250 -0.80 29.05 16.13
N LEU A 251 -1.07 30.34 15.92
CA LEU A 251 -1.87 30.88 14.80
C LEU A 251 -1.35 30.34 13.44
N GLY A 252 -0.03 30.26 13.27
CA GLY A 252 0.59 29.68 12.06
C GLY A 252 0.28 28.20 11.83
N GLU A 253 0.20 27.40 12.89
CA GLU A 253 -0.09 25.97 12.83
C GLU A 253 -1.54 25.70 12.44
N ILE A 254 -2.46 26.51 12.96
CA ILE A 254 -3.89 26.44 12.59
C ILE A 254 -4.06 26.79 11.12
N LYS A 255 -3.33 27.79 10.60
CA LYS A 255 -3.35 28.15 9.18
C LYS A 255 -2.88 26.99 8.29
N GLN A 256 -1.82 26.30 8.65
CA GLN A 256 -1.33 25.12 7.91
C GLN A 256 -2.33 23.97 7.91
N LEU A 257 -2.99 23.71 9.06
CA LEU A 257 -4.05 22.71 9.15
C LEU A 257 -5.28 23.08 8.30
N LEU A 258 -5.64 24.37 8.22
CA LEU A 258 -6.71 24.84 7.34
C LEU A 258 -6.36 24.71 5.86
N GLN A 259 -5.10 24.95 5.47
CA GLN A 259 -4.63 24.71 4.10
C GLN A 259 -4.68 23.22 3.72
N LEU A 260 -4.38 22.32 4.66
CA LEU A 260 -4.57 20.88 4.46
C LEU A 260 -6.04 20.52 4.18
N GLY A 261 -6.98 21.17 4.87
CA GLY A 261 -8.42 21.00 4.62
C GLY A 261 -8.82 21.37 3.20
N GLN A 262 -8.24 22.43 2.62
CA GLN A 262 -8.49 22.80 1.22
C GLN A 262 -7.99 21.73 0.25
N LYS A 263 -6.82 21.15 0.50
CA LYS A 263 -6.26 20.06 -0.33
C LYS A 263 -7.09 18.78 -0.26
N LEU A 264 -7.70 18.50 0.89
CA LEU A 264 -8.66 17.41 1.05
C LEU A 264 -10.02 17.71 0.39
N ALA A 265 -10.20 18.86 -0.25
CA ALA A 265 -11.47 19.35 -0.79
C ALA A 265 -12.58 19.51 0.28
N VAL A 266 -12.20 19.74 1.54
CA VAL A 266 -13.13 20.13 2.61
C VAL A 266 -13.37 21.64 2.53
N ALA A 267 -14.62 22.07 2.69
CA ALA A 267 -14.99 23.48 2.62
C ALA A 267 -14.50 24.27 3.85
N VAL A 268 -13.25 24.71 3.85
CA VAL A 268 -12.62 25.54 4.91
C VAL A 268 -12.42 27.01 4.52
N THR A 269 -12.85 27.40 3.32
CA THR A 269 -12.68 28.75 2.74
C THR A 269 -13.16 29.92 3.61
N PRO A 270 -14.25 29.82 4.40
CA PRO A 270 -14.67 30.91 5.28
C PRO A 270 -13.64 31.24 6.37
N TRP A 271 -12.92 30.23 6.89
CA TRP A 271 -11.97 30.40 7.99
C TRP A 271 -10.55 30.70 7.52
N VAL A 272 -10.18 30.26 6.32
CA VAL A 272 -8.87 30.59 5.72
C VAL A 272 -8.77 32.09 5.36
N LYS A 273 -9.90 32.73 5.00
CA LYS A 273 -9.95 34.18 4.70
C LYS A 273 -9.96 35.07 5.96
N GLY A 274 -10.21 34.50 7.14
CA GLY A 274 -10.21 35.21 8.42
C GLY A 274 -8.83 35.29 9.09
N PHE A 275 -7.81 34.68 8.47
CA PHE A 275 -6.39 34.77 8.81
C PHE A 275 -5.67 35.66 7.80
#